data_AF-A0A937V5F7-F1
#
_entry.id   AF-A0A937V5F7-F1
#
_cell.length_a   1.000
_cell.length_b   1.000
_cell.length_c   1.000
_cell.angle_alpha   90.00
_cell.angle_beta   90.00
_cell.angle_gamma   90.00
#
_symmetry.space_group_name_H-M   'P 1'
#
loop_
_entity.id
_entity.type
_entity.pdbx_description
1 polymer ?
#
loop_
_entity_poly.entity_id
_entity_poly.type
_entity_poly.pdbx_seq_one_letter_code
_entity_poly.pdbx_strand_id
1 'polypeptide(L)' 'APPHGGIAPGIDRVVMLLAGAENIREVIAFPKNQSAIDVMSDSPSPVSQAQLKELHLKLTDEETNKA' A
#
# COMPACT_ATOMS: atom_id res chain seq x y z
N ALA A 1 19.04 14.11 -25.84
CA ALA A 1 17.70 14.49 -25.32
C ALA A 1 17.66 16.01 -25.15
N PRO A 2 16.52 16.68 -25.42
CA PRO A 2 16.37 18.12 -25.22
C PRO A 2 16.26 18.49 -23.73
N PRO A 3 16.48 19.77 -23.34
CA PRO A 3 16.23 20.22 -21.97
C PRO A 3 14.76 20.06 -21.62
N HIS A 4 14.45 19.31 -20.56
CA HIS A 4 13.11 19.08 -20.05
C HIS A 4 13.12 19.11 -18.52
N GLY A 5 12.00 19.52 -17.93
CA GLY A 5 11.76 19.52 -16.48
C GLY A 5 10.33 19.11 -16.18
N GLY A 6 10.10 18.53 -15.00
CA GLY A 6 8.79 18.06 -14.55
C GLY A 6 8.64 18.09 -13.03
N ILE A 7 7.41 17.91 -12.55
CA ILE A 7 7.07 17.86 -11.12
C ILE A 7 5.92 16.86 -10.89
N ALA A 8 5.87 16.26 -9.69
CA ALA A 8 4.82 15.36 -9.25
C ALA A 8 4.31 15.75 -7.84
N PRO A 9 3.22 16.52 -7.72
CA PRO A 9 2.65 16.85 -6.42
C PRO A 9 1.92 15.64 -5.81
N GLY A 10 1.97 15.51 -4.47
CA GLY A 10 1.20 14.51 -3.74
C GLY A 10 -0.26 14.89 -3.66
N ILE A 11 -1.10 14.30 -4.51
CA ILE A 11 -2.52 14.66 -4.66
C ILE A 11 -3.30 14.53 -3.34
N ASP A 12 -3.08 13.47 -2.57
CA ASP A 12 -3.79 13.23 -1.30
C ASP A 12 -3.52 14.36 -0.30
N ARG A 13 -2.26 14.85 -0.26
CA ARG A 13 -1.88 15.96 0.61
C ARG A 13 -2.51 17.26 0.14
N VAL A 14 -2.51 17.53 -1.16
CA VAL A 14 -3.14 18.74 -1.73
C VAL A 14 -4.63 18.76 -1.38
N VAL A 15 -5.33 17.65 -1.59
CA VAL A 15 -6.77 17.56 -1.29
C VAL A 15 -7.03 17.67 0.22
N MET A 16 -6.23 17.01 1.07
CA MET A 16 -6.34 17.12 2.54
C MET A 16 -6.27 18.57 3.00
N LEU A 17 -5.29 19.34 2.50
CA LEU A 17 -5.14 20.75 2.84
C LEU A 17 -6.30 21.62 2.34
N LEU A 18 -6.78 21.38 1.12
CA LEU A 18 -7.92 22.11 0.55
C LEU A 18 -9.24 21.80 1.27
N ALA A 19 -9.39 20.56 1.76
CA ALA A 19 -10.54 20.12 2.54
C ALA A 19 -10.47 20.52 4.02
N GLY A 20 -9.34 21.03 4.50
CA GLY A 20 -9.12 21.32 5.93
C GLY A 20 -9.10 20.07 6.81
N ALA A 21 -8.78 18.90 6.24
CA ALA A 21 -8.71 17.64 6.96
C ALA A 21 -7.39 17.51 7.74
N GLU A 22 -7.41 16.81 8.87
CA GLU A 22 -6.23 16.63 9.73
C GLU A 22 -5.37 15.45 9.26
N ASN A 23 -5.97 14.48 8.57
CA ASN A 23 -5.31 13.28 8.09
C ASN A 23 -5.65 12.95 6.63
N ILE A 24 -4.67 12.46 5.86
CA ILE A 24 -4.89 12.02 4.47
C ILE A 24 -5.91 10.89 4.37
N ARG A 25 -6.10 10.09 5.43
CA ARG A 25 -7.10 9.02 5.47
C ARG A 25 -8.53 9.55 5.32
N GLU A 26 -8.78 10.81 5.64
CA GLU A 26 -10.10 11.43 5.52
C GLU A 26 -10.47 11.77 4.06
N VAL A 27 -9.47 11.83 3.17
CA VAL A 27 -9.67 12.15 1.73
C VAL A 27 -9.41 10.95 0.83
N ILE A 28 -9.21 9.76 1.40
CA ILE A 28 -9.04 8.49 0.70
C ILE A 28 -10.27 7.63 0.98
N ALA A 29 -10.95 7.14 -0.06
CA ALA A 29 -12.21 6.39 0.10
C ALA A 29 -12.07 5.12 0.96
N PHE A 30 -10.97 4.38 0.80
CA PHE A 30 -10.69 3.15 1.55
C PHE A 30 -9.25 3.17 2.08
N PRO A 31 -9.00 3.86 3.21
CA PRO A 31 -7.66 4.02 3.74
C PRO A 31 -7.19 2.75 4.46
N LYS A 32 -5.87 2.54 4.50
CA LYS A 32 -5.24 1.52 5.35
C LYS A 32 -4.86 2.08 6.71
N ASN A 33 -4.81 1.23 7.73
CA ASN A 33 -4.30 1.58 9.06
C ASN A 33 -2.76 1.72 9.06
N GLN A 34 -2.14 2.00 10.22
CA GLN A 34 -0.69 2.25 10.30
C GLN A 34 0.14 0.98 10.02
N SER A 35 -0.45 -0.19 10.18
CA SER A 35 0.14 -1.49 9.87
C SER A 35 -0.14 -1.96 8.43
N ALA A 36 -0.56 -1.05 7.55
CA ALA A 36 -0.92 -1.33 6.16
C ALA A 36 -2.06 -2.36 5.98
N ILE A 37 -2.94 -2.47 6.97
CA ILE A 37 -4.13 -3.34 6.92
C ILE A 37 -5.34 -2.53 6.49
N ASP A 38 -6.10 -3.05 5.53
CA ASP A 38 -7.47 -2.64 5.25
C ASP A 38 -8.42 -3.50 6.08
N VAL A 39 -9.02 -2.88 7.09
CA VAL A 39 -9.91 -3.57 8.05
C VAL A 39 -11.26 -3.91 7.44
N MET A 40 -11.72 -3.16 6.43
CA MET A 40 -13.01 -3.40 5.80
C MET A 40 -12.98 -4.66 4.93
N SER A 41 -11.86 -4.90 4.24
CA SER A 41 -11.67 -6.07 3.36
C SER A 41 -10.91 -7.23 4.00
N ASP A 42 -10.50 -7.10 5.26
CA ASP A 42 -9.61 -8.06 5.95
C ASP A 42 -8.34 -8.38 5.14
N SER A 43 -7.70 -7.32 4.63
CA SER A 43 -6.55 -7.41 3.71
C SER A 43 -5.29 -6.77 4.31
N PRO A 44 -4.08 -7.30 4.05
CA PRO A 44 -3.78 -8.52 3.29
C PRO A 44 -4.26 -9.79 3.99
N SER A 45 -4.63 -10.79 3.19
CA SER A 45 -5.04 -12.11 3.66
C SER A 45 -4.12 -13.20 3.10
N PRO A 46 -3.99 -14.36 3.77
CA PRO A 46 -3.28 -15.50 3.22
C PRO A 46 -3.87 -15.97 1.88
N VAL A 47 -3.01 -16.50 1.01
CA VAL A 47 -3.41 -17.14 -0.26
C VAL A 47 -3.32 -18.66 -0.14
N SER A 48 -4.02 -19.39 -1.01
CA SER A 48 -3.99 -20.86 -1.00
C SER A 48 -2.65 -21.40 -1.51
N GLN A 49 -2.28 -22.61 -1.05
CA GLN A 49 -1.08 -23.29 -1.53
C GLN A 49 -1.16 -23.62 -3.04
N ALA A 50 -2.36 -23.84 -3.58
CA ALA A 50 -2.56 -24.06 -4.99
C ALA A 50 -2.16 -22.83 -5.83
N GLN A 51 -2.58 -21.63 -5.40
CA GLN A 51 -2.21 -20.36 -6.06
C GLN A 51 -0.70 -20.09 -5.98
N LEU A 52 -0.06 -20.39 -4.84
CA LEU A 52 1.40 -20.26 -4.71
C LEU A 52 2.13 -21.22 -5.66
N LYS A 53 1.69 -22.48 -5.73
CA LYS A 53 2.27 -23.48 -6.62
C LYS A 53 2.11 -23.12 -8.10
N GLU A 54 0.94 -22.59 -8.46
CA GLU A 54 0.64 -22.10 -9.81
C GLU A 54 1.64 -21.01 -10.24
N LEU A 55 1.96 -20.08 -9.34
CA LEU A 55 2.92 -19.00 -9.59
C LEU A 55 4.39 -19.39 -9.35
N HIS A 56 4.65 -20.66 -8.99
CA HIS A 56 5.98 -21.17 -8.62
C HIS A 56 6.64 -20.38 -7.47
N LEU A 57 5.81 -19.89 -6.54
CA LEU A 57 6.23 -19.15 -5.36
C LEU A 57 6.25 -20.07 -4.12
N LYS A 58 7.19 -19.78 -3.22
CA LYS A 58 7.25 -20.36 -1.88
C LYS A 58 7.45 -19.22 -0.89
N LEU A 59 6.62 -19.17 0.14
CA LEU A 59 6.82 -18.25 1.25
C LEU A 59 8.03 -18.72 2.07
N THR A 60 8.92 -17.79 2.39
CA THR A 60 10.03 -18.00 3.34
C THR A 60 9.62 -17.39 4.67
N ASP A 61 9.78 -18.11 5.76
CA ASP A 61 9.53 -17.56 7.08
C ASP A 61 10.61 -16.50 7.38
N GLU A 62 10.22 -15.34 7.91
CA GLU A 62 11.15 -14.28 8.36
C GLU A 62 12.15 -14.79 9.42
N GLU A 63 11.86 -15.91 10.10
CA GLU A 63 12.76 -16.54 11.08
C GLU A 63 13.97 -17.25 10.45
N THR A 64 13.89 -17.71 9.20
CA THR A 64 14.99 -18.46 8.57
C THR A 64 16.16 -17.56 8.12
N ASN A 65 15.99 -16.23 8.14
CA ASN A 65 17.00 -15.24 7.77
C ASN A 65 17.73 -14.59 8.97
N LYS A 66 17.49 -15.07 10.20
CA LYS A 66 18.17 -14.59 11.42
C LYS A 66 19.21 -15.58 12.00
N ALA A 67 19.57 -16.64 11.26
CA ALA A 67 20.60 -17.60 11.65
C ALA A 67 21.90 -17.41 10.86
#